data_AF-X1MDT0-F1
#
_entry.id   AF-X1MDT0-F1
#
_cell.length_a   1.000
_cell.length_b   1.000
_cell.length_c   1.000
_cell.angle_alpha   90.00
_cell.angle_beta   90.00
_cell.angle_gamma   90.00
#
_symmetry.space_group_name_H-M   'P 1'
#
loop_
_entity.id
_entity.type
_entity.pdbx_description
1 polymer ?
#
loop_
_entity_poly.entity_id
_entity_poly.type
_entity_poly.pdbx_seq_one_letter_code
_entity_poly.pdbx_strand_id
1 'polypeptide(L)' 'MFPQKAKGWSETEAAQYIEEEIKVFVRTSPRNQIPTMDNQTIYDEPLVQVADSADPLFAEYKTYV' A
#
# COMPACT_ATOMS: atom_id res chain seq x y z
N MET A 1 11.37 -3.27 -13.08
CA MET A 1 12.81 -2.99 -12.92
C MET A 1 12.99 -2.59 -11.47
N PHE A 2 13.51 -3.47 -10.62
CA PHE A 2 13.77 -3.11 -9.22
C PHE A 2 14.99 -2.17 -9.17
N PRO A 3 14.93 -1.04 -8.46
CA PRO A 3 16.09 -0.17 -8.39
C PRO A 3 17.25 -0.89 -7.66
N GLN A 4 18.40 -0.97 -8.32
CA GLN A 4 19.66 -1.31 -7.65
C GLN A 4 20.30 -0.02 -7.12
N LYS A 5 20.56 0.07 -5.81
CA LYS A 5 21.93 0.10 -5.24
C LYS A 5 21.95 0.39 -3.73
N ALA A 6 23.00 -0.15 -3.12
CA ALA A 6 23.34 -0.16 -1.71
C ALA A 6 23.56 1.23 -1.08
N LYS A 7 22.59 1.65 -0.25
CA LYS A 7 22.72 2.35 1.04
C LYS A 7 21.37 2.11 1.72
N GLY A 8 21.36 1.65 2.97
CA GLY A 8 20.11 1.26 3.64
C GLY A 8 19.09 2.40 3.60
N TRP A 9 17.85 2.09 3.23
CA TRP A 9 16.75 3.05 3.27
C TRP A 9 16.50 3.47 4.72
N SER A 10 16.21 4.75 4.93
CA SER A 10 15.57 5.20 6.17
C SER A 10 14.16 4.63 6.27
N GLU A 11 13.62 4.57 7.48
CA GLU A 11 12.25 4.09 7.72
C GLU A 11 11.21 4.89 6.91
N THR A 12 11.39 6.20 6.80
CA THR A 12 10.50 7.07 6.00
C THR A 12 10.59 6.76 4.51
N GLU A 13 11.79 6.57 3.96
CA GLU A 13 11.96 6.21 2.55
C GLU A 13 11.34 4.84 2.25
N ALA A 14 11.52 3.88 3.16
CA ALA A 14 10.91 2.56 3.04
C ALA A 14 9.38 2.62 3.12
N ALA A 15 8.84 3.39 4.07
CA ALA A 15 7.40 3.59 4.23
C ALA A 15 6.78 4.22 2.97
N GLN A 16 7.40 5.28 2.44
CA GLN A 16 6.92 5.95 1.24
C GLN A 16 7.00 5.04 0.01
N TYR A 17 8.07 4.26 -0.13
CA TYR A 17 8.19 3.29 -1.22
C TYR A 17 7.08 2.24 -1.16
N ILE A 18 6.85 1.65 0.02
CA ILE A 18 5.82 0.62 0.21
C ILE A 18 4.42 1.19 -0.06
N GLU A 19 4.14 2.41 0.41
CA GLU A 19 2.89 3.10 0.15
C GLU A 19 2.63 3.27 -1.35
N GLU A 20 3.61 3.77 -2.10
CA GLU A 20 3.48 3.98 -3.53
C GLU A 20 3.29 2.65 -4.29
N GLU A 21 4.05 1.60 -3.94
CA GLU A 21 3.90 0.30 -4.57
C GLU A 21 2.50 -0.31 -4.33
N ILE A 22 1.95 -0.17 -3.12
CA ILE A 22 0.59 -0.64 -2.81
C ILE A 22 -0.45 0.14 -3.62
N LYS A 23 -0.34 1.48 -3.68
CA LYS A 23 -1.27 2.31 -4.47
C LYS A 23 -1.19 1.99 -5.96
N VAL A 24 0.02 1.83 -6.51
CA VAL A 24 0.23 1.43 -7.90
C VAL A 24 -0.39 0.05 -8.16
N PHE A 25 -0.16 -0.91 -7.27
CA PHE A 25 -0.75 -2.24 -7.38
C PHE A 25 -2.28 -2.19 -7.41
N VAL A 26 -2.93 -1.48 -6.48
CA VAL A 26 -4.39 -1.39 -6.43
C VAL A 26 -4.96 -0.66 -7.64
N ARG A 27 -4.34 0.44 -8.07
CA ARG A 27 -4.77 1.23 -9.23
C ARG A 27 -4.65 0.46 -10.55
N THR A 28 -3.59 -0.33 -10.71
CA THR A 28 -3.29 -1.03 -11.96
C THR A 28 -3.82 -2.46 -11.99
N SER A 29 -4.35 -2.96 -10.88
CA SER A 29 -4.92 -4.30 -10.79
C SER A 29 -6.10 -4.46 -11.76
N PRO A 30 -6.09 -5.46 -12.66
CA PRO A 30 -7.24 -5.79 -13.50
C PRO A 30 -8.48 -6.16 -12.68
N ARG A 31 -8.30 -6.56 -11.42
CA ARG A 31 -9.40 -6.88 -10.50
C ARG A 31 -10.04 -5.63 -9.89
N ASN A 32 -9.40 -4.47 -10.02
CA ASN A 32 -9.95 -3.17 -9.62
C ASN A 32 -10.51 -2.39 -10.82
N GLN A 33 -10.72 -3.06 -11.96
CA GLN A 33 -11.25 -2.46 -13.18
C GLN A 33 -12.52 -3.19 -13.60
N ILE A 34 -13.46 -2.45 -14.19
CA ILE A 34 -14.70 -2.99 -14.78
C ILE A 34 -14.49 -3.09 -16.30
N PRO A 35 -14.18 -4.28 -16.87
CA PRO A 35 -13.80 -4.39 -18.28
C PRO A 35 -14.89 -3.95 -19.25
N THR A 36 -16.16 -4.07 -18.85
CA THR A 36 -17.33 -3.71 -19.67
C THR A 36 -17.65 -2.22 -19.66
N MET A 37 -16.94 -1.43 -18.85
CA MET A 37 -17.17 0.02 -18.69
C MET A 37 -15.87 0.78 -18.90
N ASP A 38 -15.19 0.53 -20.03
CA ASP A 38 -13.94 1.22 -20.41
C ASP A 38 -12.86 1.17 -19.30
N ASN A 39 -12.76 0.02 -18.62
CA ASN A 39 -11.85 -0.20 -17.49
C ASN A 39 -12.00 0.81 -16.34
N GLN A 40 -13.21 1.33 -16.11
CA GLN A 40 -13.50 2.18 -14.95
C GLN A 40 -13.07 1.49 -13.65
N THR A 41 -12.45 2.26 -12.76
CA THR A 41 -11.96 1.77 -11.47
C THR A 41 -13.13 1.42 -10.53
N ILE A 42 -13.04 0.28 -9.84
CA ILE A 42 -14.06 -0.17 -8.87
C ILE A 42 -13.91 0.57 -7.54
N TYR A 43 -12.68 0.68 -7.05
CA TYR A 43 -12.33 1.31 -5.78
C TYR A 43 -11.36 2.48 -6.02
N ASP A 44 -11.57 3.56 -5.27
CA ASP A 44 -10.67 4.71 -5.25
C ASP A 44 -9.28 4.34 -4.70
N GLU A 45 -8.35 5.29 -4.78
CA GLU A 45 -7.01 5.11 -4.23
C GLU A 45 -7.08 4.77 -2.72
N PRO A 46 -6.43 3.68 -2.27
CA PRO A 46 -6.51 3.26 -0.89
C PRO A 46 -5.74 4.23 0.02
N LEU A 47 -6.25 4.45 1.24
CA LEU A 47 -5.48 5.06 2.31
C LEU A 47 -4.47 4.03 2.85
N VAL A 48 -3.20 4.37 2.79
CA VAL A 48 -2.10 3.52 3.26
C VAL A 48 -1.27 4.31 4.26
N GLN A 49 -0.97 3.70 5.41
CA GLN A 49 -0.11 4.26 6.44
C GLN A 49 0.68 3.14 7.12
N VAL A 50 1.82 3.48 7.70
CA VAL A 50 2.62 2.57 8.52
C VAL A 50 2.29 2.85 9.98
N ALA A 51 1.73 1.85 10.66
CA ALA A 51 1.50 1.89 12.10
C ALA A 51 2.76 1.40 12.84
N ASP A 52 3.11 2.08 13.92
CA ASP A 52 4.10 1.57 14.88
C ASP A 52 3.45 0.63 15.90
N SER A 53 4.26 -0.05 16.72
CA SER A 53 3.75 -0.99 17.73
C SER A 53 2.95 -0.35 18.87
N ALA A 54 3.03 0.97 19.01
CA ALA A 54 2.31 1.77 19.99
C ALA A 54 1.05 2.43 19.40
N ASP A 55 0.81 2.30 18.09
CA ASP A 55 -0.39 2.80 17.43
C ASP A 55 -1.66 2.17 18.05
N PRO A 56 -2.64 2.98 18.50
CA PRO A 56 -3.91 2.47 19.04
C PRO A 56 -4.63 1.48 18.10
N LEU A 57 -4.49 1.63 16.78
CA LEU A 57 -5.03 0.69 15.79
C LEU A 57 -4.43 -0.70 15.94
N PHE A 58 -3.17 -0.80 16.38
CA PHE A 58 -2.48 -2.06 16.61
C PHE A 58 -2.87 -2.71 17.95
N ALA A 59 -3.34 -1.92 18.93
CA ALA A 59 -3.80 -2.44 20.21
C ALA A 59 -5.04 -3.33 20.04
N GLU A 60 -5.97 -2.95 19.15
CA GLU A 60 -7.16 -3.75 18.86
C GLU A 60 -6.82 -5.02 18.06
N TYR A 61 -5.84 -4.97 17.16
CA TYR A 61 -5.41 -6.13 16.37
C TYR A 61 -4.98 -7.32 17.24
N LYS A 62 -4.21 -7.10 18.32
CA LYS A 62 -3.74 -8.16 19.23
C LYS A 62 -4.86 -8.93 19.95
N THR A 63 -6.07 -8.40 19.97
CA THR A 63 -7.21 -9.05 20.65
C THR A 63 -7.82 -10.18 19.81
N TYR A 64 -7.58 -10.19 18.49
CA TYR A 64 -8.24 -11.10 17.55
C TYR A 64 -7.29 -12.09 16.84
N VAL A 65 -6.02 -12.17 17.27
CA VAL A 65 -5.00 -13.09 16.74
C VAL A 65 -4.46 -14.00 17.84
#